data_AF-A0A7T8JZN5-F1
#
_entry.id   AF-A0A7T8JZN5-F1
#
_cell.length_a   1.000
_cell.length_b   1.000
_cell.length_c   1.000
_cell.angle_alpha   90.00
_cell.angle_beta   90.00
_cell.angle_gamma   90.00
#
_symmetry.space_group_name_H-M   'P 1'
#
loop_
_entity.id
_entity.type
_entity.pdbx_description
1 polymer ?
#
loop_
_entity_poly.entity_id
_entity_poly.type
_entity_poly.pdbx_seq_one_letter_code
_entity_poly.pdbx_strand_id
1 'polypeptide(L)'
;MDKFLGNERTDNYEEIVQQMLESFRELCSRMSLKIHFLHQHLNFFPDNLRVVSDEHGERFHQEISLIETRYQGRHNPNMMGDFCWFLTQSSTNAKPNA
;
A
#
# COMPACT_ATOMS: atom_id res chain seq x y z
N MET A 1 3.22 9.88 -17.94
CA MET A 1 2.76 9.35 -16.63
C MET A 1 4.00 9.12 -15.77
N ASP A 2 4.86 10.14 -15.60
CA ASP A 2 6.26 9.90 -15.19
C ASP A 2 6.54 10.29 -13.74
N LYS A 3 5.50 10.69 -13.00
CA LYS A 3 5.66 11.30 -11.67
C LYS A 3 4.76 10.72 -10.58
N PHE A 4 3.96 9.70 -10.89
CA PHE A 4 3.02 9.13 -9.91
C PHE A 4 3.73 8.39 -8.77
N LEU A 5 4.83 7.69 -9.10
CA LEU A 5 5.70 6.98 -8.17
C LEU A 5 7.16 7.42 -8.34
N GLY A 6 7.35 8.72 -8.61
CA GLY A 6 8.69 9.31 -8.66
C GLY A 6 9.32 9.36 -7.27
N ASN A 7 10.62 9.66 -7.20
CA ASN A 7 11.32 9.81 -5.92
C ASN A 7 10.71 10.90 -5.02
N GLU A 8 10.08 11.91 -5.64
CA GLU A 8 9.45 13.04 -4.98
C GLU A 8 7.95 13.04 -5.28
N ARG A 9 7.15 13.30 -4.24
CA ARG A 9 5.70 13.49 -4.36
C ARG A 9 5.43 14.77 -5.15
N THR A 10 4.51 14.70 -6.09
CA THR A 10 4.08 15.87 -6.86
C THR A 10 2.92 16.59 -6.17
N ASP A 11 2.80 17.90 -6.38
CA ASP A 11 1.72 18.70 -5.79
C ASP A 11 0.32 18.18 -6.16
N ASN A 12 0.18 17.55 -7.34
CA ASN A 12 -1.05 16.96 -7.82
C ASN A 12 -1.18 15.45 -7.53
N TYR A 13 -0.43 14.93 -6.56
CA TYR A 13 -0.41 13.49 -6.22
C TYR A 13 -1.81 12.93 -5.91
N GLU A 14 -2.59 13.64 -5.09
CA GLU A 14 -3.95 13.22 -4.73
C GLU A 14 -4.87 13.11 -5.96
N GLU A 15 -4.78 14.09 -6.86
CA GLU A 15 -5.56 14.13 -8.09
C GLU A 15 -5.21 12.94 -9.00
N ILE A 16 -3.91 12.63 -9.14
CA ILE A 16 -3.47 11.47 -9.95
C ILE A 16 -3.96 10.15 -9.33
N VAL A 17 -3.90 10.00 -8.00
CA VAL A 17 -4.41 8.78 -7.33
C VAL A 17 -5.91 8.67 -7.57
N GLN A 18 -6.65 9.77 -7.46
CA GLN A 18 -8.09 9.77 -7.69
C GLN A 18 -8.44 9.36 -9.13
N GLN A 19 -7.75 9.92 -10.13
CA GLN A 19 -7.93 9.53 -11.54
C GLN A 19 -7.64 8.04 -11.78
N MET A 20 -6.61 7.50 -11.12
CA MET A 20 -6.29 6.07 -11.18
C MET A 20 -7.43 5.21 -10.59
N LEU A 21 -8.00 5.62 -9.45
CA LEU A 21 -9.12 4.92 -8.80
C LEU A 21 -10.39 4.95 -9.65
N GLU A 22 -10.69 6.09 -10.26
CA GLU A 22 -11.80 6.24 -11.20
C GLU A 22 -11.64 5.31 -12.41
N SER A 23 -10.44 5.23 -12.98
CA SER A 23 -10.12 4.30 -14.07
C SER A 23 -10.32 2.83 -13.68
N PHE A 24 -9.91 2.41 -12.47
CA PHE A 24 -10.16 1.05 -11.98
C PHE A 24 -11.65 0.75 -11.78
N ARG A 25 -12.43 1.76 -11.37
CA ARG A 25 -13.88 1.65 -11.22
C ARG A 25 -14.58 1.49 -12.56
N GLU A 26 -14.15 2.22 -13.59
CA GLU A 26 -14.64 2.07 -14.97
C GLU A 26 -14.34 0.69 -15.54
N LEU A 27 -13.18 0.11 -15.18
CA LEU A 27 -12.80 -1.25 -15.55
C LEU A 27 -13.56 -2.35 -14.76
N CYS A 28 -14.54 -1.98 -13.92
CA CYS A 28 -15.26 -2.89 -13.02
C CYS A 28 -14.32 -3.75 -12.14
N SER A 29 -13.10 -3.27 -11.88
CA SER A 29 -12.11 -4.00 -11.11
C SER A 29 -12.47 -3.92 -9.63
N ARG A 30 -12.44 -5.07 -8.94
CA ARG A 30 -12.51 -5.08 -7.47
C ARG A 30 -11.23 -4.45 -6.94
N MET A 31 -11.37 -3.47 -6.05
CA MET A 31 -10.25 -2.81 -5.42
C MET A 31 -9.38 -3.84 -4.71
N SER A 32 -8.13 -3.98 -5.15
CA SER A 32 -7.18 -4.85 -4.46
C SER A 32 -6.80 -4.25 -3.11
N LEU A 33 -6.30 -5.08 -2.20
CA LEU A 33 -5.86 -4.63 -0.88
C LEU A 33 -4.82 -3.50 -0.95
N LYS A 34 -3.95 -3.54 -1.97
CA LYS A 34 -2.94 -2.49 -2.21
C LYS A 34 -3.57 -1.16 -2.58
N ILE A 35 -4.58 -1.18 -3.45
CA ILE A 35 -5.28 0.03 -3.87
C ILE A 35 -6.14 0.58 -2.72
N HIS A 36 -6.74 -0.31 -1.93
CA HIS A 36 -7.48 0.08 -0.73
C HIS A 36 -6.58 0.77 0.30
N PHE A 37 -5.40 0.19 0.58
CA PHE A 37 -4.41 0.78 1.47
C PHE A 37 -3.91 2.13 0.95
N LEU A 38 -3.54 2.19 -0.34
CA LEU A 38 -3.10 3.42 -0.97
C LEU A 38 -4.17 4.51 -0.85
N HIS A 39 -5.44 4.21 -1.11
CA HIS A 39 -6.53 5.17 -1.04
C HIS A 39 -6.84 5.64 0.40
N GLN A 40 -6.89 4.74 1.37
CA GLN A 40 -7.23 5.08 2.77
C GLN A 40 -6.07 5.76 3.52
N HIS A 41 -4.83 5.51 3.11
CA HIS A 41 -3.64 5.95 3.81
C HIS A 41 -2.74 6.82 2.93
N LEU A 42 -3.31 7.67 2.06
CA LEU A 42 -2.53 8.60 1.24
C LEU A 42 -1.58 9.48 2.04
N ASN A 43 -2.04 9.94 3.21
CA ASN A 43 -1.27 10.79 4.13
C ASN A 43 -0.16 10.06 4.89
N PHE A 44 -0.08 8.73 4.77
CA PHE A 44 0.98 7.94 5.39
C PHE A 44 2.31 8.09 4.65
N PHE A 45 2.28 8.45 3.36
CA PHE A 45 3.47 8.57 2.54
C PHE A 45 4.13 9.96 2.73
N PRO A 46 5.44 10.03 3.02
CA PRO A 46 6.17 11.29 3.13
C PRO A 46 6.40 11.89 1.75
N ASP A 47 6.71 13.20 1.72
CA ASP A 47 6.94 13.93 0.47
C ASP A 47 8.14 13.38 -0.35
N ASN A 48 9.10 12.78 0.34
CA ASN A 48 10.21 12.05 -0.29
C ASN A 48 9.92 10.54 -0.29
N LEU A 49 9.27 10.07 -1.35
CA LEU A 49 8.90 8.66 -1.54
C LEU A 49 10.12 7.74 -1.62
N ARG A 50 11.30 8.27 -1.94
CA ARG A 50 12.57 7.53 -1.90
C ARG A 50 12.93 7.05 -0.48
N VAL A 51 12.44 7.70 0.58
CA VAL A 51 12.70 7.30 1.98
C VAL A 51 11.82 6.12 2.39
N VAL A 52 10.63 5.98 1.80
CA VAL A 52 9.78 4.78 1.90
C VAL A 52 10.21 3.75 0.85
N SER A 53 11.53 3.70 0.58
CA SER A 53 12.17 2.94 -0.51
C SER A 53 11.70 1.49 -0.59
N ASP A 54 11.99 0.86 -1.72
CA ASP A 54 11.76 -0.57 -2.04
C ASP A 54 11.76 -1.51 -0.84
N GLU A 55 12.58 -1.31 0.19
CA GLU A 55 12.58 -2.17 1.39
C GLU A 55 11.25 -2.21 2.16
N HIS A 56 10.43 -1.16 2.15
CA HIS A 56 9.07 -1.19 2.71
C HIS A 56 8.07 -1.80 1.72
N GLY A 57 8.23 -1.50 0.42
CA GLY A 57 7.45 -2.12 -0.65
C GLY A 57 7.66 -3.64 -0.69
N GLU A 58 8.89 -4.11 -0.82
CA GLU A 58 9.29 -5.51 -0.86
C GLU A 58 8.84 -6.27 0.38
N ARG A 59 8.96 -5.68 1.57
CA ARG A 59 8.47 -6.31 2.80
C ARG A 59 6.95 -6.46 2.80
N PHE A 60 6.24 -5.44 2.35
CA PHE A 60 4.80 -5.51 2.13
C PHE A 60 4.41 -6.57 1.09
N HIS A 61 5.19 -6.71 0.02
CA HIS A 61 5.03 -7.77 -0.98
C HIS A 61 5.26 -9.17 -0.38
N GLN A 62 6.29 -9.35 0.46
CA GLN A 62 6.57 -10.61 1.16
C GLN A 62 5.47 -10.96 2.16
N GLU A 63 5.02 -10.00 2.97
CA GLU A 63 3.96 -10.19 3.96
C GLU A 63 2.62 -10.55 3.30
N ILE A 64 2.24 -9.83 2.23
CA ILE A 64 1.03 -10.15 1.46
C ILE A 64 1.13 -11.54 0.82
N SER A 65 2.27 -11.89 0.21
CA SER A 65 2.46 -13.20 -0.40
C SER A 65 2.32 -14.34 0.62
N LEU A 66 2.81 -14.13 1.85
CA LEU A 66 2.68 -15.10 2.94
C LEU A 66 1.22 -15.25 3.41
N ILE A 67 0.49 -14.14 3.52
CA ILE A 67 -0.93 -14.13 3.89
C ILE A 67 -1.78 -14.74 2.76
N GLU A 68 -1.55 -14.38 1.50
CA GLU A 68 -2.22 -14.97 0.34
C GLU A 68 -1.98 -16.47 0.25
N THR A 69 -0.76 -16.94 0.51
CA THR A 69 -0.43 -18.37 0.57
C THR A 69 -1.18 -19.07 1.71
N ARG A 70 -1.17 -18.49 2.92
CA ARG A 70 -1.89 -19.03 4.09
C ARG A 70 -3.38 -19.19 3.83
N TYR A 71 -3.98 -18.23 3.13
CA TYR A 71 -5.41 -18.21 2.85
C TYR A 71 -5.78 -18.76 1.47
N GLN A 72 -4.82 -19.31 0.70
CA GLN A 72 -5.02 -19.84 -0.65
C GLN A 72 -5.71 -18.84 -1.60
N GLY A 73 -5.36 -17.57 -1.50
CA GLY A 73 -5.99 -16.48 -2.26
C GLY A 73 -7.43 -16.13 -1.83
N ARG A 74 -7.94 -16.68 -0.72
CA ARG A 74 -9.28 -16.34 -0.21
C ARG A 74 -9.25 -15.03 0.58
N HIS A 75 -9.93 -14.03 0.06
CA HIS A 75 -10.10 -12.75 0.75
C HIS A 75 -11.29 -12.82 1.72
N ASN A 76 -11.03 -12.96 3.02
CA ASN A 76 -12.06 -13.00 4.06
C ASN A 76 -11.73 -12.02 5.22
N PRO A 77 -12.69 -11.70 6.11
CA PRO A 77 -12.44 -10.78 7.21
C PRO A 77 -11.28 -11.19 8.13
N ASN A 78 -11.03 -12.49 8.30
CA ASN A 78 -9.92 -13.00 9.13
C ASN A 78 -8.56 -12.72 8.45
N MET A 79 -8.48 -12.87 7.13
CA MET A 79 -7.31 -12.49 6.34
C MET A 79 -7.00 -11.00 6.50
N MET A 80 -8.03 -10.15 6.52
CA MET A 80 -7.87 -8.72 6.74
C MET A 80 -7.41 -8.40 8.17
N GLY A 81 -7.96 -9.10 9.17
CA GLY A 81 -7.51 -8.98 10.57
C GLY A 81 -6.05 -9.38 10.76
N ASP A 82 -5.63 -10.49 10.17
CA ASP A 82 -4.23 -10.94 10.18
C ASP A 82 -3.31 -9.91 9.49
N PHE A 83 -3.74 -9.36 8.35
CA PHE A 83 -2.99 -8.33 7.64
C PHE A 83 -2.80 -7.05 8.48
N CYS A 84 -3.86 -6.55 9.11
CA CYS A 84 -3.76 -5.40 10.02
C CYS A 84 -2.82 -5.68 11.21
N TRP A 85 -2.83 -6.91 11.73
CA TRP A 85 -1.91 -7.33 12.80
C TRP A 85 -0.45 -7.31 12.34
N PHE A 86 -0.15 -7.84 11.15
CA PHE A 86 1.20 -7.81 10.57
C PHE A 86 1.70 -6.37 10.34
N LEU A 87 0.85 -5.49 9.79
CA LEU A 87 1.17 -4.08 9.59
C LEU A 87 1.47 -3.33 10.91
N THR A 88 0.76 -3.67 11.99
CA THR A 88 0.98 -3.06 13.30
C THR A 88 2.34 -3.48 13.88
N GLN A 89 2.70 -4.76 13.72
CA GLN A 89 3.96 -5.32 14.19
C GLN A 89 5.18 -4.82 13.41
N SER A 90 5.05 -4.59 12.09
CA SER A 90 6.11 -4.01 11.28
C SER A 90 6.35 -2.53 11.62
N SER A 91 5.29 -1.81 11.99
CA SER A 91 5.38 -0.41 12.47
C SER A 91 6.04 -0.29 13.85
N THR A 92 5.84 -1.25 14.75
CA THR A 92 6.45 -1.24 16.11
C THR A 92 7.90 -1.72 16.15
N ASN A 93 8.37 -2.45 15.13
CA ASN A 93 9.76 -2.91 15.03
C ASN A 93 10.69 -1.93 14.29
N ALA A 94 10.17 -0.80 13.80
CA ALA A 94 11.00 0.30 13.35
C ALA A 94 11.67 0.94 14.58
N LYS A 95 12.97 0.66 14.77
CA LYS A 95 13.76 1.32 15.82
C LYS A 95 13.66 2.84 15.63
N PRO A 96 13.51 3.65 16.71
CA PRO A 96 13.66 5.08 16.59
C PRO A 96 15.08 5.36 16.13
N ASN A 97 15.21 6.01 14.98
CA ASN A 97 16.48 6.41 14.40
C ASN A 97 17.17 7.35 15.41
N ALA A 98 18.34 6.93 15.91
CA ALA A 98 19.25 7.76 16.69
C ALA A 98 20.02 8.73 15.79
#